data_AF-A0A7L2AGJ6-F1
#
_entry.id   AF-A0A7L2AGJ6-F1
#
_cell.length_a   1.000
_cell.length_b   1.000
_cell.length_c   1.000
_cell.angle_alpha   90.00
_cell.angle_beta   90.00
_cell.angle_gamma   90.00
#
_symmetry.space_group_name_H-M   'P 1'
#
loop_
_entity.id
_entity.type
_entity.pdbx_description
1 polymer ?
#
loop_
_entity_poly.entity_id
_entity_poly.type
_entity_poly.pdbx_seq_one_letter_code
_entity_poly.pdbx_strand_id
1 'polypeptide(L)'
;TGEKGSFKKIKLTSAKIRSWQTLSETSRHFLETVMDSVILSLLCQQKERKDDVQKHLNLLKERVLKSLKRLKVPPGKLENLKNVLRIQIAEKQKLETNEESLAQLQEEIKEAERSAEYIESTIQQLQYKIQVLKNQLEDEKKARKVFQENGSGTLHLPELPRQSLEAPTLQEEILKVKNQKGLLKDMNTIQESADMKNILILIEKTYEKVDLL
;
A
#
# COMPACT_ATOMS: atom_id res chain seq x y z
N THR A 1 4.09 -55.35 24.48
CA THR A 1 4.53 -55.64 25.86
C THR A 1 3.65 -54.83 26.78
N GLY A 2 2.73 -55.47 27.52
CA GLY A 2 1.65 -54.80 28.24
C GLY A 2 2.08 -54.29 29.63
N GLU A 3 1.93 -53.00 29.88
CA GLU A 3 2.03 -52.43 31.22
C GLU A 3 0.83 -52.85 32.07
N LYS A 4 1.04 -53.79 32.98
CA LYS A 4 0.12 -54.09 34.06
C LYS A 4 0.14 -52.92 35.04
N GLY A 5 -0.84 -52.03 34.95
CA GLY A 5 -1.11 -51.01 35.96
C GLY A 5 -1.27 -51.66 37.33
N SER A 6 -0.28 -51.46 38.20
CA SER A 6 -0.35 -51.95 39.58
C SER A 6 -1.31 -51.07 40.37
N PHE A 7 -2.51 -51.58 40.65
CA PHE A 7 -3.44 -50.91 41.55
C PHE A 7 -2.89 -50.98 42.98
N LYS A 8 -2.17 -49.93 43.40
CA LYS A 8 -1.72 -49.74 44.77
C LYS A 8 -2.94 -49.63 45.68
N LYS A 9 -3.27 -50.73 46.39
CA LYS A 9 -4.35 -50.74 47.38
C LYS A 9 -3.89 -49.96 48.61
N ILE A 10 -4.25 -48.68 48.66
CA ILE A 10 -3.92 -47.79 49.77
C ILE A 10 -4.71 -48.26 51.00
N LYS A 11 -4.01 -48.78 52.01
CA LYS A 11 -4.60 -49.06 53.33
C LYS A 11 -4.92 -47.72 54.00
N LEU A 12 -6.20 -47.35 53.99
CA LEU A 12 -6.71 -46.19 54.71
C LEU A 12 -6.66 -46.50 56.22
N THR A 13 -5.85 -45.76 56.96
CA THR A 13 -5.83 -45.80 58.42
C THR A 13 -7.08 -45.10 58.97
N SER A 14 -7.63 -45.58 60.09
CA SER A 14 -8.83 -45.00 60.72
C SER A 14 -8.68 -43.50 61.02
N ALA A 15 -7.46 -43.04 61.32
CA ALA A 15 -7.12 -41.63 61.52
C ALA A 15 -7.32 -40.77 60.26
N LYS A 16 -7.01 -41.31 59.07
CA LYS A 16 -7.18 -40.61 57.79
C LYS A 16 -8.64 -40.53 57.35
N ILE A 17 -9.48 -41.49 57.75
CA ILE A 17 -10.93 -41.47 57.54
C ILE A 17 -11.60 -40.43 58.47
N ARG A 18 -11.04 -40.22 59.67
CA ARG A 18 -11.54 -39.23 60.63
C ARG A 18 -11.32 -37.78 60.17
N SER A 19 -10.33 -37.51 59.33
CA SER A 19 -10.08 -36.18 58.75
C SER A 19 -10.90 -35.87 57.49
N TRP A 20 -11.78 -36.78 57.06
CA TRP A 20 -12.65 -36.55 55.90
C TRP A 20 -13.76 -35.57 56.25
N GLN A 21 -13.94 -34.59 55.37
CA GLN A 21 -14.94 -33.53 55.52
C GLN A 21 -16.17 -33.85 54.67
N THR A 22 -17.32 -33.31 55.06
CA THR A 22 -18.51 -33.33 54.20
C THR A 22 -18.24 -32.50 52.95
N LEU A 23 -18.85 -32.92 51.84
CA LEU A 23 -18.76 -32.21 50.57
C LEU A 23 -19.16 -30.73 50.71
N SER A 24 -18.34 -29.82 50.17
CA SER A 24 -18.59 -28.37 50.25
C SER A 24 -19.91 -27.99 49.58
N GLU A 25 -20.54 -26.89 50.02
CA GLU A 25 -21.83 -26.44 49.45
C GLU A 25 -21.70 -26.17 47.94
N THR A 26 -20.60 -25.53 47.51
CA THR A 26 -20.34 -25.22 46.10
C THR A 26 -20.24 -26.47 45.23
N SER A 27 -19.58 -27.52 45.72
CA SER A 27 -19.46 -28.77 44.97
C SER A 27 -20.77 -29.58 44.96
N ARG A 28 -21.57 -29.50 46.03
CA ARG A 28 -22.94 -30.04 46.06
C ARG A 28 -23.82 -29.34 45.02
N HIS A 29 -23.79 -28.02 44.97
CA HIS A 29 -24.56 -27.26 43.99
C HIS A 29 -24.11 -27.57 42.56
N PHE A 30 -22.80 -27.68 42.31
CA PHE A 30 -22.31 -28.11 41.00
C PHE A 30 -22.81 -29.50 40.58
N LEU A 31 -22.74 -30.50 41.48
CA LEU A 31 -23.25 -31.84 41.20
C LEU A 31 -24.76 -31.84 40.96
N GLU A 32 -25.50 -30.99 41.67
CA GLU A 32 -26.93 -30.79 41.45
C GLU A 32 -27.20 -30.26 40.04
N THR A 33 -26.49 -29.20 39.62
CA THR A 33 -26.60 -28.64 38.26
C THR A 33 -26.26 -29.66 37.17
N VAL A 34 -25.23 -30.49 37.39
CA VAL A 34 -24.89 -31.57 36.45
C VAL A 34 -26.01 -32.60 36.36
N MET A 35 -26.61 -32.99 37.49
CA MET A 35 -27.76 -33.91 37.49
C MET A 35 -28.95 -33.30 36.76
N ASP A 36 -29.25 -32.01 36.97
CA ASP A 36 -30.33 -31.32 36.27
C ASP A 36 -30.09 -31.27 34.76
N SER A 37 -28.86 -31.01 34.32
CA SER A 37 -28.48 -31.04 32.91
C SER A 37 -28.65 -32.43 32.29
N VAL A 38 -28.25 -33.49 33.00
CA VAL A 38 -28.41 -34.88 32.55
C VAL A 38 -29.90 -35.28 32.48
N ILE A 39 -30.70 -34.88 33.48
CA ILE A 39 -32.15 -35.10 33.49
C ILE A 39 -32.80 -34.40 32.30
N LEU A 40 -32.46 -33.13 32.05
CA LEU A 40 -32.95 -32.38 30.89
C LEU A 40 -32.57 -33.06 29.57
N SER A 41 -31.32 -33.51 29.43
CA SER A 41 -30.84 -34.22 28.24
C SER A 41 -31.61 -35.53 27.99
N LEU A 42 -31.83 -36.34 29.04
CA LEU A 42 -32.63 -37.57 28.98
C LEU A 42 -34.10 -37.30 28.62
N LEU A 43 -34.71 -36.26 29.20
CA LEU A 43 -36.10 -35.89 28.90
C LEU A 43 -36.27 -35.35 27.48
N CYS A 44 -35.25 -34.70 26.92
CA CYS A 44 -35.23 -34.29 25.51
C CYS A 44 -35.18 -35.49 24.56
N GLN A 45 -34.49 -36.57 24.93
CA GLN A 45 -34.39 -37.78 24.11
C GLN A 45 -35.64 -38.68 24.20
N GLN A 46 -36.38 -38.59 25.30
CA GLN A 46 -37.58 -39.39 25.55
C GLN A 46 -38.76 -38.85 24.71
N LYS A 47 -39.39 -39.70 23.87
CA LYS A 47 -40.54 -39.28 23.02
C LYS A 47 -41.91 -39.43 23.72
N GLU A 48 -42.06 -40.41 24.61
CA GLU A 48 -43.33 -40.73 25.30
C GLU A 48 -43.13 -40.86 26.83
N ARG A 49 -44.20 -40.59 27.60
CA ARG A 49 -44.25 -40.67 29.09
C ARG A 49 -43.21 -39.80 29.82
N LYS A 50 -42.98 -38.57 29.32
CA LYS A 50 -42.01 -37.62 29.90
C LYS A 50 -42.28 -37.31 31.37
N ASP A 51 -43.55 -37.14 31.75
CA ASP A 51 -43.93 -36.74 33.11
C ASP A 51 -43.60 -37.81 34.16
N ASP A 52 -43.80 -39.09 33.84
CA ASP A 52 -43.48 -40.20 34.75
C ASP A 52 -41.97 -40.40 34.86
N VAL A 53 -41.25 -40.32 33.73
CA VAL A 53 -39.78 -40.38 33.70
C VAL A 53 -39.18 -39.23 34.51
N GLN A 54 -39.70 -38.01 34.36
CA GLN A 54 -39.26 -36.85 35.12
C GLN A 54 -39.48 -37.03 36.63
N LYS A 55 -40.64 -37.53 37.06
CA LYS A 55 -40.90 -37.83 38.48
C LYS A 55 -39.91 -38.84 39.05
N HIS A 56 -39.62 -39.92 38.32
CA HIS A 56 -38.65 -40.93 38.75
C HIS A 56 -37.22 -40.39 38.80
N LEU A 57 -36.82 -39.59 37.81
CA LEU A 57 -35.50 -38.96 37.76
C LEU A 57 -35.31 -37.94 38.89
N ASN A 58 -36.34 -37.15 39.22
CA ASN A 58 -36.30 -36.21 40.34
C ASN A 58 -36.23 -36.93 41.69
N LEU A 59 -36.95 -38.04 41.86
CA LEU A 59 -36.84 -38.86 43.06
C LEU A 59 -35.43 -39.45 43.22
N LEU A 60 -34.83 -39.88 42.11
CA LEU A 60 -33.46 -40.38 42.08
C LEU A 60 -32.47 -39.26 42.43
N LYS A 61 -32.60 -38.08 41.82
CA LYS A 61 -31.82 -36.87 42.14
C LYS A 61 -31.83 -36.60 43.64
N GLU A 62 -33.01 -36.52 44.25
CA GLU A 62 -33.16 -36.29 45.69
C GLU A 62 -32.46 -37.35 46.56
N ARG A 63 -32.57 -38.63 46.19
CA ARG A 63 -31.91 -39.72 46.93
C ARG A 63 -30.39 -39.64 46.82
N VAL A 64 -29.88 -39.31 45.64
CA VAL A 64 -28.44 -39.16 45.40
C VAL A 64 -27.91 -37.93 46.14
N LEU A 65 -28.59 -36.78 46.07
CA LEU A 65 -28.21 -35.57 46.81
C LEU A 65 -28.17 -35.80 48.33
N LYS A 66 -29.16 -36.52 48.88
CA LYS A 66 -29.14 -36.93 50.30
C LYS A 66 -27.94 -37.81 50.65
N SER A 67 -27.51 -38.64 49.71
CA SER A 67 -26.36 -39.54 49.89
C SER A 67 -25.04 -38.77 49.82
N LEU A 68 -24.95 -37.79 48.90
CA LEU A 68 -23.81 -36.87 48.78
C LEU A 68 -23.66 -35.97 50.02
N LYS A 69 -24.76 -35.56 50.66
CA LYS A 69 -24.71 -34.81 51.94
C LYS A 69 -24.08 -35.61 53.08
N ARG A 70 -24.29 -36.94 53.11
CA ARG A 70 -23.70 -37.84 54.11
C ARG A 70 -22.32 -38.36 53.71
N LEU A 71 -21.93 -38.17 52.45
CA LEU A 71 -20.66 -38.66 51.93
C LEU A 71 -19.53 -37.80 52.51
N LYS A 72 -18.66 -38.46 53.29
CA LYS A 72 -17.41 -37.86 53.73
C LYS A 72 -16.39 -38.08 52.63
N VAL A 73 -15.76 -37.00 52.19
CA VAL A 73 -14.72 -37.01 51.17
C VAL A 73 -13.41 -36.56 51.79
N PRO A 74 -12.27 -37.10 51.34
CA PRO A 74 -10.97 -36.55 51.71
C PRO A 74 -10.95 -35.05 51.42
N PRO A 75 -10.48 -34.19 52.33
CA PRO A 75 -10.27 -32.79 52.02
C PRO A 75 -9.26 -32.73 50.86
N GLY A 76 -9.76 -32.44 49.66
CA GLY A 76 -8.92 -32.28 48.48
C GLY A 76 -7.94 -31.14 48.71
N LYS A 77 -6.72 -31.26 48.21
CA LYS A 77 -5.74 -30.16 48.15
C LYS A 77 -6.30 -29.04 47.25
N LEU A 78 -7.19 -28.23 47.80
CA LEU A 78 -7.87 -27.12 47.11
C LEU A 78 -6.91 -25.99 46.75
N GLU A 79 -5.70 -26.02 47.29
CA GLU A 79 -4.57 -25.16 46.94
C GLU A 79 -4.23 -25.23 45.45
N ASN A 80 -4.40 -26.40 44.81
CA ASN A 80 -4.20 -26.55 43.37
C ASN A 80 -5.21 -25.71 42.55
N LEU A 81 -6.42 -25.45 43.06
CA LEU A 81 -7.42 -24.63 42.36
C LEU A 81 -7.09 -23.14 42.42
N LYS A 82 -6.42 -22.66 43.48
CA LYS A 82 -5.88 -21.28 43.51
C LYS A 82 -4.82 -21.07 42.43
N ASN A 83 -4.07 -22.10 42.08
CA ASN A 83 -3.13 -22.05 40.96
C ASN A 83 -3.88 -21.95 39.63
N VAL A 84 -4.97 -22.70 39.46
CA VAL A 84 -5.81 -22.63 38.25
C VAL A 84 -6.41 -21.24 38.06
N LEU A 85 -6.95 -20.62 39.12
CA LEU A 85 -7.48 -19.25 39.03
C LEU A 85 -6.41 -18.22 38.65
N ARG A 86 -5.20 -18.33 39.23
CA ARG A 86 -4.08 -17.45 38.87
C ARG A 86 -3.66 -17.63 37.41
N ILE A 87 -3.60 -18.87 36.94
CA ILE A 87 -3.29 -19.18 35.54
C ILE A 87 -4.36 -18.59 34.62
N GLN A 88 -5.65 -18.74 34.96
CA GLN A 88 -6.76 -18.21 34.17
C GLN A 88 -6.70 -16.68 34.06
N ILE A 89 -6.39 -15.96 35.14
CA ILE A 89 -6.26 -14.50 35.11
C ILE A 89 -5.07 -14.07 34.24
N ALA A 90 -3.92 -14.73 34.39
CA ALA A 90 -2.73 -14.44 33.59
C ALA A 90 -2.96 -14.74 32.09
N GLU A 91 -3.67 -15.83 31.78
CA GLU A 91 -4.04 -16.19 30.41
C GLU A 91 -5.00 -15.18 29.81
N LYS A 92 -5.99 -14.70 30.58
CA LYS A 92 -6.91 -13.66 30.13
C LYS A 92 -6.20 -12.34 29.85
N GLN A 93 -5.28 -11.91 30.72
CA GLN A 93 -4.47 -10.70 30.49
C GLN A 93 -3.61 -10.85 29.22
N LYS A 94 -2.99 -12.02 29.03
CA LYS A 94 -2.21 -12.29 27.82
C LYS A 94 -3.09 -12.25 26.57
N LEU A 95 -4.30 -12.79 26.64
CA LEU A 95 -5.26 -12.76 25.54
C LEU A 95 -5.62 -11.32 25.17
N GLU A 96 -5.93 -10.47 26.15
CA GLU A 96 -6.24 -9.05 25.94
C GLU A 96 -5.08 -8.31 25.25
N THR A 97 -3.84 -8.48 25.74
CA THR A 97 -2.66 -7.88 25.09
C THR A 97 -2.41 -8.41 23.67
N ASN A 98 -2.74 -9.68 23.42
CA ASN A 98 -2.62 -10.28 22.09
C ASN A 98 -3.67 -9.73 21.13
N GLU A 99 -4.90 -9.49 21.60
CA GLU A 99 -5.96 -8.88 20.81
C GLU A 99 -5.62 -7.43 20.44
N GLU A 100 -5.07 -6.66 21.38
CA GLU A 100 -4.60 -5.28 21.12
C GLU A 100 -3.45 -5.24 20.10
N SER A 101 -2.44 -6.09 20.27
CA SER A 101 -1.32 -6.17 19.31
C SER A 101 -1.76 -6.68 17.94
N LEU A 102 -2.72 -7.61 17.87
CA LEU A 102 -3.31 -8.04 16.62
C LEU A 102 -4.05 -6.90 15.91
N ALA A 103 -4.80 -6.08 16.65
CA ALA A 103 -5.46 -4.89 16.10
C ALA A 103 -4.46 -3.86 15.55
N GLN A 104 -3.33 -3.65 16.24
CA GLN A 104 -2.25 -2.77 15.78
C GLN A 104 -1.64 -3.29 14.48
N LEU A 105 -1.28 -4.58 14.41
CA LEU A 105 -0.72 -5.19 13.21
C LEU A 105 -1.69 -5.12 12.02
N GLN A 106 -2.99 -5.28 12.27
CA GLN A 106 -4.00 -5.12 11.21
C GLN A 106 -4.07 -3.69 10.67
N GLU A 107 -3.88 -2.67 11.51
CA GLU A 107 -3.84 -1.28 11.04
C GLU A 107 -2.54 -0.99 10.26
N GLU A 108 -1.40 -1.52 10.72
CA GLU A 108 -0.13 -1.40 9.98
C GLU A 108 -0.21 -2.04 8.59
N ILE A 109 -0.86 -3.21 8.47
CA ILE A 109 -1.10 -3.86 7.17
C ILE A 109 -1.95 -2.97 6.26
N LYS A 110 -3.07 -2.42 6.77
CA LYS A 110 -3.92 -1.53 5.97
C LYS A 110 -3.18 -0.29 5.51
N GLU A 111 -2.33 0.28 6.36
CA GLU A 111 -1.53 1.45 5.99
C GLU A 111 -0.48 1.11 4.93
N ALA A 112 0.16 -0.06 5.05
CA ALA A 112 1.07 -0.57 4.03
C ALA A 112 0.34 -0.83 2.69
N GLU A 113 -0.88 -1.37 2.72
CA GLU A 113 -1.72 -1.56 1.53
C GLU A 113 -2.04 -0.21 0.85
N ARG A 114 -2.51 0.79 1.60
CA ARG A 114 -2.77 2.14 1.06
C ARG A 114 -1.51 2.76 0.43
N SER A 115 -0.36 2.59 1.08
CA SER A 115 0.92 3.07 0.58
C SER A 115 1.30 2.37 -0.73
N ALA A 116 1.11 1.05 -0.81
CA ALA A 116 1.36 0.26 -2.01
C ALA A 116 0.44 0.69 -3.17
N GLU A 117 -0.85 0.90 -2.92
CA GLU A 117 -1.81 1.41 -3.91
C GLU A 117 -1.41 2.80 -4.44
N TYR A 118 -0.98 3.70 -3.55
CA TYR A 118 -0.48 5.02 -3.94
C TYR A 118 0.77 4.93 -4.82
N ILE A 119 1.72 4.06 -4.47
CA ILE A 119 2.92 3.82 -5.27
C ILE A 119 2.55 3.24 -6.63
N GLU A 120 1.63 2.28 -6.70
CA GLU A 120 1.17 1.68 -7.95
C GLU A 120 0.52 2.72 -8.87
N SER A 121 -0.38 3.57 -8.34
CA SER A 121 -0.98 4.69 -9.08
C SER A 121 0.09 5.64 -9.61
N THR A 122 1.11 5.95 -8.79
CA THR A 122 2.23 6.82 -9.18
C THR A 122 3.05 6.18 -10.32
N ILE A 123 3.32 4.88 -10.25
CA ILE A 123 4.00 4.12 -11.30
C ILE A 123 3.21 4.19 -12.60
N GLN A 124 1.90 3.97 -12.58
CA GLN A 124 1.04 4.04 -13.77
C GLN A 124 1.06 5.45 -14.38
N GLN A 125 1.00 6.50 -13.57
CA GLN A 125 1.08 7.88 -14.05
C GLN A 125 2.43 8.19 -14.72
N LEU A 126 3.53 7.73 -14.12
CA LEU A 126 4.88 7.90 -14.69
C LEU A 126 5.03 7.11 -16.00
N GLN A 127 4.53 5.89 -16.07
CA GLN A 127 4.52 5.09 -17.30
C GLN A 127 3.76 5.80 -18.42
N TYR A 128 2.60 6.37 -18.13
CA TYR A 128 1.85 7.17 -19.11
C TYR A 128 2.66 8.39 -19.59
N LYS A 129 3.29 9.14 -18.67
CA LYS A 129 4.14 10.28 -19.04
C LYS A 129 5.32 9.85 -19.93
N ILE A 130 5.97 8.74 -19.61
CA ILE A 130 7.07 8.18 -20.41
C ILE A 130 6.55 7.83 -21.82
N GLN A 131 5.37 7.22 -21.93
CA GLN A 131 4.78 6.89 -23.23
C GLN A 131 4.47 8.13 -24.06
N VAL A 132 3.90 9.17 -23.45
CA VAL A 132 3.63 10.46 -24.12
C VAL A 132 4.93 11.09 -24.62
N LEU A 133 5.95 11.19 -23.75
CA LEU A 133 7.26 11.74 -24.13
C LEU A 133 7.93 10.93 -25.23
N LYS A 134 7.80 9.60 -25.20
CA LYS A 134 8.32 8.71 -26.26
C LYS A 134 7.64 8.99 -27.60
N ASN A 135 6.32 9.20 -27.61
CA ASN A 135 5.60 9.56 -28.83
C ASN A 135 6.03 10.94 -29.35
N GLN A 136 6.14 11.94 -28.48
CA GLN A 136 6.61 13.28 -28.84
C GLN A 136 8.04 13.25 -29.44
N LEU A 137 8.94 12.47 -28.84
CA LEU A 137 10.30 12.30 -29.36
C LEU A 137 10.31 11.62 -30.74
N GLU A 138 9.44 10.64 -30.96
CA GLU A 138 9.30 9.99 -32.27
C GLU A 138 8.77 10.97 -33.33
N ASP A 139 7.80 11.81 -32.97
CA ASP A 139 7.26 12.83 -33.87
C ASP A 139 8.27 13.96 -34.13
N GLU A 140 9.07 14.37 -33.14
CA GLU A 140 10.20 15.29 -33.34
C GLU A 140 11.26 14.67 -34.26
N LYS A 141 11.56 13.37 -34.12
CA LYS A 141 12.48 12.68 -35.04
C LYS A 141 11.94 12.64 -36.47
N LYS A 142 10.64 12.40 -36.67
CA LYS A 142 10.02 12.47 -38.00
C LYS A 142 10.09 13.87 -38.57
N ALA A 143 9.76 14.89 -37.77
CA ALA A 143 9.87 16.29 -38.16
C ALA A 143 11.33 16.63 -38.51
N ARG A 144 12.29 16.25 -37.67
CA ARG A 144 13.72 16.42 -37.95
C ARG A 144 14.16 15.72 -39.21
N LYS A 145 13.64 14.53 -39.57
CA LYS A 145 13.95 13.90 -40.86
C LYS A 145 13.46 14.73 -42.05
N VAL A 146 12.27 15.34 -41.95
CA VAL A 146 11.77 16.30 -42.96
C VAL A 146 12.68 17.54 -43.02
N PHE A 147 13.25 17.98 -41.89
CA PHE A 147 14.16 19.13 -41.83
C PHE A 147 15.64 18.79 -42.09
N GLN A 148 16.07 17.53 -42.02
CA GLN A 148 17.47 17.07 -42.11
C GLN A 148 17.81 16.42 -43.46
N GLU A 149 16.90 16.37 -44.42
CA GLU A 149 17.24 15.87 -45.76
C GLU A 149 18.32 16.71 -46.46
N ASN A 150 18.66 17.88 -45.92
CA ASN A 150 19.81 18.66 -46.34
C ASN A 150 20.71 19.02 -45.14
N GLY A 151 21.63 18.11 -44.80
CA GLY A 151 22.59 18.26 -43.70
C GLY A 151 23.74 19.25 -43.97
N SER A 152 23.44 20.52 -44.23
CA SER A 152 24.39 21.60 -43.99
C SER A 152 23.72 22.67 -43.12
N GLY A 153 24.33 23.02 -42.00
CA GLY A 153 23.86 24.06 -41.07
C GLY A 153 23.98 25.47 -41.64
N THR A 154 23.75 25.63 -42.94
CA THR A 154 23.72 26.89 -43.65
C THR A 154 22.31 27.00 -44.20
N LEU A 155 21.62 28.09 -43.88
CA LEU A 155 20.33 28.46 -44.49
C LEU A 155 20.33 28.01 -45.95
N HIS A 156 19.33 27.24 -46.41
CA HIS A 156 19.19 26.78 -47.80
C HIS A 156 18.97 27.97 -48.73
N LEU A 157 19.98 28.81 -48.86
CA LEU A 157 20.07 29.84 -49.86
C LEU A 157 20.61 29.14 -51.10
N PRO A 158 19.99 29.38 -52.28
CA PRO A 158 20.57 28.98 -53.54
C PRO A 158 22.03 29.46 -53.57
N GLU A 159 22.96 28.56 -53.89
CA GLU A 159 24.36 28.96 -54.08
C GLU A 159 24.40 30.11 -55.09
N LEU A 160 24.92 31.27 -54.67
CA LEU A 160 25.09 32.39 -55.58
C LEU A 160 25.95 31.91 -56.76
N PRO A 161 25.58 32.23 -58.02
CA PRO A 161 26.35 31.80 -59.17
C PRO A 161 27.83 32.16 -58.99
N ARG A 162 28.76 31.23 -59.25
CA ARG A 162 30.21 31.48 -59.10
C ARG A 162 30.69 32.68 -59.91
N GLN A 163 29.99 32.97 -61.02
CA GLN A 163 30.16 34.18 -61.83
C GLN A 163 29.96 35.47 -61.03
N SER A 164 29.11 35.47 -60.01
CA SER A 164 28.89 36.62 -59.13
C SER A 164 30.01 36.83 -58.11
N LEU A 165 30.81 35.80 -57.81
CA LEU A 165 31.96 35.85 -56.91
C LEU A 165 33.27 36.12 -57.67
N GLU A 166 33.35 35.65 -58.92
CA GLU A 166 34.49 35.87 -59.83
C GLU A 166 34.34 37.12 -60.72
N ALA A 167 33.16 37.77 -60.71
CA ALA A 167 32.98 39.04 -61.39
C ALA A 167 33.93 40.08 -60.78
N PRO A 168 34.69 40.83 -61.60
CA PRO A 168 35.47 41.97 -61.11
C PRO A 168 34.54 42.88 -60.31
N THR A 169 35.00 43.29 -59.13
CA THR A 169 34.20 44.15 -58.28
C THR A 169 33.94 45.47 -59.00
N LEU A 170 32.78 46.09 -58.73
CA LEU A 170 32.40 47.37 -59.34
C LEU A 170 33.51 48.42 -59.17
N GLN A 171 34.25 48.36 -58.06
CA GLN A 171 35.45 49.16 -57.81
C GLN A 171 36.56 48.94 -58.87
N GLU A 172 36.87 47.69 -59.21
CA GLU A 172 37.86 47.35 -60.24
C GLU A 172 37.41 47.73 -61.65
N GLU A 173 36.11 47.65 -61.94
CA GLU A 173 35.52 48.08 -63.21
C GLU A 173 35.64 49.61 -63.39
N ILE A 174 35.33 50.37 -62.35
CA ILE A 174 35.41 51.85 -62.34
C ILE A 174 36.84 52.35 -62.58
N LEU A 175 37.85 51.61 -62.10
CA LEU A 175 39.27 51.93 -62.33
C LEU A 175 39.70 51.75 -63.81
N LYS A 176 38.98 50.94 -64.60
CA LYS A 176 39.27 50.70 -66.01
C LYS A 176 38.62 51.73 -66.95
N VAL A 177 37.75 52.59 -66.43
CA VAL A 177 37.01 53.60 -67.23
C VAL A 177 37.89 54.82 -67.52
N LYS A 178 38.03 55.21 -68.79
CA LYS A 178 38.86 56.36 -69.23
C LYS A 178 38.51 57.71 -68.56
N ASN A 179 37.25 57.91 -68.16
CA ASN A 179 36.77 59.14 -67.50
C ASN A 179 36.50 58.94 -65.99
N GLN A 180 37.46 58.35 -65.29
CA GLN A 180 37.34 58.00 -63.87
C GLN A 180 36.95 59.18 -62.98
N LYS A 181 37.56 60.37 -63.19
CA LYS A 181 37.31 61.56 -62.35
C LYS A 181 35.91 62.16 -62.53
N GLY A 182 35.37 62.13 -63.77
CA GLY A 182 34.02 62.61 -64.04
C GLY A 182 32.97 61.71 -63.41
N LEU A 183 33.11 60.40 -63.63
CA LEU A 183 32.21 59.39 -63.07
C LEU A 183 32.18 59.44 -61.53
N LEU A 184 33.34 59.60 -60.88
CA LEU A 184 33.42 59.66 -59.41
C LEU A 184 32.75 60.92 -58.86
N LYS A 185 32.80 62.05 -59.59
CA LYS A 185 32.10 63.28 -59.23
C LYS A 185 30.58 63.13 -59.37
N ASP A 186 30.13 62.50 -60.44
CA ASP A 186 28.71 62.26 -60.68
C ASP A 186 28.13 61.26 -59.67
N MET A 187 28.88 60.20 -59.34
CA MET A 187 28.51 59.25 -58.28
C MET A 187 28.41 59.92 -56.90
N ASN A 188 29.37 60.77 -56.54
CA ASN A 188 29.29 61.55 -55.30
C ASN A 188 28.08 62.49 -55.31
N THR A 189 27.78 63.13 -56.45
CA THR A 189 26.61 64.02 -56.57
C THR A 189 25.30 63.25 -56.39
N ILE A 190 25.21 62.03 -56.95
CA ILE A 190 24.06 61.14 -56.78
C ILE A 190 23.95 60.64 -55.34
N GLN A 191 25.07 60.28 -54.71
CA GLN A 191 25.11 59.84 -53.32
C GLN A 191 24.70 60.94 -52.34
N GLU A 192 25.04 62.20 -52.65
CA GLU A 192 24.65 63.36 -51.85
C GLU A 192 23.22 63.85 -52.10
N SER A 193 22.56 63.33 -53.16
CA SER A 193 21.18 63.69 -53.50
C SER A 193 20.19 63.34 -52.40
N ALA A 194 19.10 64.11 -52.32
CA ALA A 194 18.04 63.89 -51.34
C ALA A 194 17.37 62.52 -51.52
N ASP A 195 17.19 62.08 -52.77
CA ASP A 195 16.53 60.80 -53.08
C ASP A 195 17.34 59.61 -52.59
N MET A 196 18.67 59.62 -52.80
CA MET A 196 19.54 58.53 -52.34
C MET A 196 19.60 58.46 -50.81
N LYS A 197 19.63 59.61 -50.14
CA LYS A 197 19.56 59.69 -48.66
C LYS A 197 18.24 59.13 -48.13
N ASN A 198 17.12 59.44 -48.79
CA ASN A 198 15.81 58.92 -48.42
C ASN A 198 15.74 57.39 -48.55
N ILE A 199 16.33 56.83 -49.62
CA ILE A 199 16.41 55.38 -49.84
C ILE A 199 17.27 54.72 -48.76
N LEU A 200 18.42 55.30 -48.41
CA LEU A 200 19.29 54.78 -47.35
C LEU A 200 18.58 54.76 -45.98
N ILE A 201 17.88 55.83 -45.63
CA ILE A 201 17.09 55.91 -44.38
C ILE A 201 15.96 54.86 -44.38
N LEU A 202 15.32 54.61 -45.52
CA LEU A 202 14.29 53.58 -45.64
C LEU A 202 14.88 52.19 -45.36
N ILE A 203 16.02 51.88 -45.97
CA ILE A 203 16.72 50.60 -45.77
C ILE A 203 17.09 50.43 -44.29
N GLU A 204 17.69 51.44 -43.67
CA GLU A 204 18.06 51.42 -42.25
C GLU A 204 16.83 51.15 -41.35
N LYS A 205 15.73 51.86 -41.57
CA LYS A 205 14.47 51.64 -40.83
C LYS A 205 13.86 50.26 -41.07
N THR A 206 14.06 49.67 -42.24
CA THR A 206 13.61 48.29 -42.48
C THR A 206 14.45 47.27 -41.74
N TYR A 207 15.77 47.47 -41.64
CA TYR A 207 16.66 46.59 -40.87
C TYR A 207 16.37 46.67 -39.37
N GLU A 208 16.20 47.88 -38.81
CA GLU A 208 15.81 48.06 -37.40
C GLU A 208 14.51 47.30 -37.04
N LYS A 209 13.57 47.21 -37.98
CA LYS A 209 12.31 46.50 -37.77
C LYS A 209 12.43 44.98 -37.90
N VAL A 210 13.41 44.47 -38.65
CA VAL A 210 13.65 43.03 -38.83
C VAL A 210 14.35 42.44 -37.61
N ASP A 211 15.24 43.18 -36.94
CA ASP A 211 15.90 42.74 -35.70
C ASP A 211 14.98 42.77 -34.45
N LEU A 212 13.78 43.36 -34.57
CA LEU A 212 12.76 43.39 -33.52
C LEU A 212 11.72 42.24 -33.62
N LEU A 213 11.87 41.34 -34.60
CA LEU A 213 11.06 40.14 -34.80
C LEU A 213 11.82 38.87 -34.34
#